data_AF-A0A3S0DWG3-F1
#
_entry.id   AF-A0A3S0DWG3-F1
#
_cell.length_a   1.000
_cell.length_b   1.000
_cell.length_c   1.000
_cell.angle_alpha   90.00
_cell.angle_beta   90.00
_cell.angle_gamma   90.00
#
_symmetry.space_group_name_H-M   'P 1'
#
loop_
_entity.id
_entity.type
_entity.pdbx_description
1 polymer ?
#
loop_
_entity_poly.entity_id
_entity_poly.type
_entity_poly.pdbx_seq_one_letter_code
_entity_poly.pdbx_strand_id
1 'polypeptide(L)'
;AQACLRERIGVEGLDRFDAVAHDQRVMAYSKAQAQVREQWLTDAPARMLSKRGGGGGSSTGGLARELEKTTRRLGTRPLLRKYGKAIQELTPLVLASPSSVVDLIEPGVMEFDVAIFDEASQITVPEAIGAIGRANAVIVVGDSKQMPPTRKVGGGGNDDDDDAPDQEEIVEDQESILSECELARVPTLSLIWHYRSQDEALIAFSNRAYYRGALSSFPTPTLLSSETGVEFRRVHGVDGEDTAMYLRAGSQRVHLDGGVVAGSNTNPYEAAEIVDYVHQLVHATDTRPSLGIVTFNEQQRQLIEDLLHASEDPKIAEVMDPATMGRGEVLFVKALEQVQGDERDVIIFSVAFSKQANGKIPTNFGPLSNSGGERRLNVAVTRARRKNVVFCSFDPQELDVAGASYQGPKDLKEFLLFAKAAGAIGEQATGGRAV
;
A
#
# COMPACT_ATOMS: atom_id res chain seq x y z
N ALA A 1 -44.92 7.51 3.54
CA ALA A 1 -43.49 7.88 3.47
C ALA A 1 -43.03 8.66 4.72
N GLN A 2 -43.45 9.92 4.92
CA GLN A 2 -43.00 10.74 6.06
C GLN A 2 -43.35 10.17 7.46
N ALA A 3 -44.49 9.50 7.60
CA ALA A 3 -44.86 8.85 8.86
C ALA A 3 -43.93 7.66 9.19
N CYS A 4 -43.64 6.79 8.22
CA CYS A 4 -42.65 5.71 8.39
C CYS A 4 -41.24 6.24 8.66
N LEU A 5 -40.84 7.37 8.06
CA LEU A 5 -39.55 7.98 8.35
C LEU A 5 -39.48 8.46 9.80
N ARG A 6 -40.51 9.15 10.30
CA ARG A 6 -40.60 9.61 11.69
C ARG A 6 -40.63 8.46 12.69
N GLU A 7 -41.40 7.41 12.40
CA GLU A 7 -41.44 6.18 13.19
C GLU A 7 -40.05 5.54 13.28
N ARG A 8 -39.37 5.33 12.14
CA ARG A 8 -38.03 4.74 12.10
C ARG A 8 -36.99 5.59 12.80
N ILE A 9 -37.02 6.92 12.65
CA ILE A 9 -36.11 7.82 13.37
C ILE A 9 -36.26 7.66 14.89
N GLY A 10 -37.50 7.58 15.39
CA GLY A 10 -37.75 7.41 16.82
C GLY A 10 -37.44 5.99 17.34
N VAL A 11 -37.68 4.95 16.54
CA VAL A 11 -37.41 3.54 16.91
C VAL A 11 -35.91 3.25 16.93
N GLU A 12 -35.17 3.73 15.92
CA GLU A 12 -33.72 3.57 15.82
C GLU A 12 -32.95 4.57 16.71
N GLY A 13 -33.67 5.47 17.41
CA GLY A 13 -33.08 6.48 18.30
C GLY A 13 -32.22 7.52 17.59
N LEU A 14 -32.42 7.71 16.28
CA LEU A 14 -31.70 8.69 15.47
C LEU A 14 -32.06 10.14 15.87
N ASP A 15 -33.22 10.35 16.50
CA ASP A 15 -33.61 11.63 17.12
C ASP A 15 -32.84 11.96 18.41
N ARG A 16 -32.17 10.97 19.01
CA ARG A 16 -31.39 11.10 20.25
C ARG A 16 -29.89 11.03 20.02
N PHE A 17 -29.46 10.90 18.77
CA PHE A 17 -28.05 10.88 18.42
C PHE A 17 -27.46 12.27 18.59
N ASP A 18 -26.60 12.41 19.60
CA ASP A 18 -25.76 13.58 19.80
C ASP A 18 -24.36 13.30 19.25
N ALA A 19 -24.07 13.89 18.08
CA ALA A 19 -22.79 13.74 17.40
C ALA A 19 -21.63 14.21 18.27
N VAL A 20 -21.78 15.33 19.00
CA VAL A 20 -20.72 15.90 19.84
C VAL A 20 -20.42 14.97 21.01
N ALA A 21 -21.46 14.46 21.69
CA ALA A 21 -21.28 13.50 22.78
C ALA A 21 -20.77 12.13 22.29
N HIS A 22 -21.08 11.74 21.06
CA HIS A 22 -20.50 10.56 20.42
C HIS A 22 -19.01 10.76 20.14
N ASP A 23 -18.63 11.86 19.49
CA ASP A 23 -17.24 12.17 19.15
C ASP A 23 -16.37 12.29 20.41
N GLN A 24 -16.88 12.92 21.47
CA GLN A 24 -16.19 12.98 22.76
C GLN A 24 -15.95 11.58 23.35
N ARG A 25 -16.92 10.66 23.23
CA ARG A 25 -16.74 9.26 23.67
C ARG A 25 -15.70 8.53 22.83
N VAL A 26 -15.71 8.73 21.51
CA VAL A 26 -14.70 8.15 20.60
C VAL A 26 -13.31 8.67 20.96
N MET A 27 -13.13 9.99 21.16
CA MET A 27 -11.85 10.57 21.57
C MET A 27 -11.39 10.05 22.93
N ALA A 28 -12.30 9.96 23.92
CA ALA A 28 -11.99 9.44 25.24
C ALA A 28 -11.56 7.96 25.18
N TYR A 29 -12.27 7.14 24.39
CA TYR A 29 -11.91 5.75 24.16
C TYR A 29 -10.55 5.60 23.49
N SER A 30 -10.28 6.36 22.43
CA SER A 30 -9.00 6.37 21.72
C SER A 30 -7.84 6.76 22.64
N LYS A 31 -8.04 7.77 23.51
CA LYS A 31 -7.05 8.18 24.51
C LYS A 31 -6.80 7.09 25.54
N ALA A 32 -7.85 6.45 26.06
CA ALA A 32 -7.72 5.34 27.01
C ALA A 32 -6.99 4.15 26.36
N GLN A 33 -7.28 3.83 25.10
CA GLN A 33 -6.59 2.78 24.37
C GLN A 33 -5.10 3.09 24.18
N ALA A 34 -4.75 4.34 23.90
CA ALA A 34 -3.34 4.77 23.80
C ALA A 34 -2.61 4.60 25.14
N GLN A 35 -3.22 5.01 26.25
CA GLN A 35 -2.66 4.81 27.59
C GLN A 35 -2.47 3.34 27.94
N VAL A 36 -3.43 2.47 27.57
CA VAL A 36 -3.28 1.02 27.76
C VAL A 36 -2.10 0.49 26.95
N ARG A 37 -1.92 0.92 25.69
CA ARG A 37 -0.77 0.51 24.86
C ARG A 37 0.58 0.96 25.46
N GLU A 38 0.66 2.17 25.97
CA GLU A 38 1.86 2.68 26.64
C GLU A 38 2.21 1.85 27.88
N GLN A 39 1.22 1.54 28.72
CA GLN A 39 1.41 0.67 29.89
C GLN A 39 1.80 -0.77 29.51
N TRP A 40 1.26 -1.27 28.38
CA TRP A 40 1.53 -2.63 27.92
C TRP A 40 3.01 -2.87 27.56
N LEU A 41 3.75 -1.82 27.19
CA LEU A 41 5.19 -1.89 26.90
C LEU A 41 6.00 -2.39 28.11
N THR A 42 5.56 -2.08 29.34
CA THR A 42 6.20 -2.53 30.57
C THR A 42 5.52 -3.76 31.18
N ASP A 43 4.18 -3.77 31.17
CA ASP A 43 3.39 -4.83 31.80
C ASP A 43 3.52 -6.18 31.10
N ALA A 44 3.51 -6.20 29.76
CA ALA A 44 3.52 -7.45 29.01
C ALA A 44 4.84 -8.22 29.17
N PRO A 45 6.03 -7.59 28.99
CA PRO A 45 7.30 -8.28 29.22
C PRO A 45 7.46 -8.74 30.67
N ALA A 46 7.06 -7.93 31.66
CA ALA A 46 7.13 -8.29 33.08
C ALA A 46 6.27 -9.53 33.39
N ARG A 47 5.02 -9.57 32.90
CA ARG A 47 4.14 -10.72 33.04
C ARG A 47 4.71 -11.95 32.33
N MET A 48 5.25 -11.78 31.13
CA MET A 48 5.88 -12.87 30.37
C MET A 48 7.07 -13.47 31.12
N LEU A 49 7.99 -12.64 31.60
CA LEU A 49 9.16 -13.06 32.38
C LEU A 49 8.75 -13.76 33.69
N SER A 50 7.73 -13.26 34.38
CA SER A 50 7.22 -13.88 35.62
C SER A 50 6.68 -15.29 35.40
N LYS A 51 5.99 -15.52 34.27
CA LYS A 51 5.42 -16.83 33.92
C LYS A 51 6.47 -17.82 33.41
N ARG A 52 7.50 -17.35 32.72
CA ARG A 52 8.55 -18.21 32.15
C ARG A 52 9.65 -18.60 33.15
N GLY A 53 9.62 -18.02 34.35
CA GLY A 53 10.66 -18.21 35.37
C GLY A 53 11.91 -17.42 34.99
N GLY A 54 12.19 -16.33 35.72
CA GLY A 54 13.34 -15.48 35.44
C GLY A 54 14.63 -16.29 35.32
N GLY A 55 15.25 -16.23 34.13
CA GLY A 55 16.36 -17.09 33.70
C GLY A 55 17.54 -17.13 34.67
N GLY A 56 17.50 -18.09 35.59
CA GLY A 56 18.51 -18.31 36.63
C GLY A 56 19.58 -19.36 36.28
N GLY A 57 19.73 -19.73 35.00
CA GLY A 57 20.77 -20.66 34.54
C GLY A 57 22.12 -19.98 34.26
N SER A 58 23.23 -20.71 34.30
CA SER A 58 24.58 -20.14 34.03
C SER A 58 24.74 -19.48 32.64
N SER A 59 23.88 -19.86 31.69
CA SER A 59 23.83 -19.30 30.33
C SER A 59 23.43 -17.82 30.31
N THR A 60 22.52 -17.37 31.18
CA THR A 60 22.04 -15.97 31.21
C THR A 60 23.11 -15.02 31.74
N GLY A 61 23.87 -15.43 32.76
CA GLY A 61 25.02 -14.65 33.25
C GLY A 61 26.14 -14.54 32.21
N GLY A 62 26.35 -15.59 31.40
CA GLY A 62 27.29 -15.57 30.29
C GLY A 62 26.85 -14.63 29.16
N LEU A 63 25.54 -14.58 28.86
CA LEU A 63 24.96 -13.66 27.89
C LEU A 63 25.05 -12.20 28.37
N ALA A 64 24.72 -11.93 29.64
CA ALA A 64 24.81 -10.58 30.21
C ALA A 64 26.23 -10.03 30.10
N ARG A 65 27.25 -10.80 30.49
CA ARG A 65 28.66 -10.42 30.34
C ARG A 65 29.05 -10.16 28.89
N GLU A 66 28.53 -10.94 27.94
CA GLU A 66 28.79 -10.72 26.51
C GLU A 66 28.17 -9.40 26.01
N LEU A 67 26.96 -9.10 26.46
CA LEU A 67 26.26 -7.85 26.16
C LEU A 67 26.90 -6.63 26.83
N GLU A 68 27.58 -6.77 27.96
CA GLU A 68 28.28 -5.65 28.62
C GLU A 68 29.62 -5.27 27.95
N LYS A 69 30.20 -6.15 27.12
CA LYS A 69 31.49 -5.86 26.46
C LYS A 69 31.38 -4.63 25.56
N THR A 70 32.35 -3.72 25.65
CA THR A 70 32.48 -2.58 24.72
C THR A 70 33.40 -2.87 23.54
N THR A 71 34.21 -3.94 23.62
CA THR A 71 35.15 -4.37 22.58
C THR A 71 35.08 -5.89 22.38
N ARG A 72 35.41 -6.37 21.18
CA ARG A 72 35.42 -7.81 20.82
C ARG A 72 34.10 -8.55 21.13
N ARG A 73 32.96 -7.88 20.89
CA ARG A 73 31.64 -8.50 20.99
C ARG A 73 31.45 -9.58 19.93
N LEU A 74 30.73 -10.65 20.29
CA LEU A 74 30.22 -11.60 19.31
C LEU A 74 29.23 -10.91 18.36
N GLY A 75 29.30 -11.27 17.07
CA GLY A 75 28.23 -10.95 16.11
C GLY A 75 26.96 -11.77 16.41
N THR A 76 25.85 -11.39 15.77
CA THR A 76 24.51 -11.98 16.02
C THR A 76 24.50 -13.50 15.89
N ARG A 77 25.02 -14.05 14.80
CA ARG A 77 25.03 -15.51 14.57
C ARG A 77 25.86 -16.28 15.63
N PRO A 78 27.12 -15.93 15.92
CA PRO A 78 27.86 -16.54 17.04
C PRO A 78 27.17 -16.39 18.41
N LEU A 79 26.52 -15.25 18.65
CA LEU A 79 25.78 -15.01 19.89
C LEU A 79 24.59 -15.96 20.01
N LEU A 80 23.78 -16.09 18.96
CA LEU A 80 22.66 -17.03 18.89
C LEU A 80 23.15 -18.47 19.03
N ARG A 81 24.20 -18.89 18.31
CA ARG A 81 24.78 -20.23 18.44
C ARG A 81 25.17 -20.55 19.89
N LYS A 82 25.75 -19.59 20.60
CA LYS A 82 26.27 -19.79 21.96
C LYS A 82 25.21 -19.64 23.05
N TYR A 83 24.26 -18.71 22.89
CA TYR A 83 23.30 -18.31 23.93
C TYR A 83 21.84 -18.42 23.48
N GLY A 84 21.55 -19.13 22.38
CA GLY A 84 20.23 -19.17 21.73
C GLY A 84 19.07 -19.52 22.67
N LYS A 85 19.24 -20.53 23.51
CA LYS A 85 18.25 -20.90 24.53
C LYS A 85 17.98 -19.77 25.53
N ALA A 86 19.03 -19.14 26.06
CA ALA A 86 18.88 -18.01 26.98
C ALA A 86 18.25 -16.79 26.30
N ILE A 87 18.60 -16.53 25.04
CA ILE A 87 17.97 -15.49 24.23
C ILE A 87 16.48 -15.81 24.04
N GLN A 88 16.14 -17.06 23.71
CA GLN A 88 14.76 -17.49 23.50
C GLN A 88 13.89 -17.42 24.76
N GLU A 89 14.48 -17.70 25.92
CA GLU A 89 13.81 -17.56 27.22
C GLU A 89 13.43 -16.10 27.50
N LEU A 90 14.31 -15.15 27.15
CA LEU A 90 14.12 -13.71 27.38
C LEU A 90 13.27 -13.05 26.30
N THR A 91 13.49 -13.41 25.04
CA THR A 91 12.81 -12.90 23.85
C THR A 91 12.26 -14.07 23.02
N PRO A 92 11.05 -14.55 23.33
CA PRO A 92 10.49 -15.74 22.69
C PRO A 92 9.90 -15.46 21.30
N LEU A 93 9.80 -14.18 20.92
CA LEU A 93 9.38 -13.74 19.60
C LEU A 93 10.61 -13.31 18.80
N VAL A 94 10.80 -13.91 17.63
CA VAL A 94 11.80 -13.50 16.66
C VAL A 94 11.09 -12.91 15.45
N LEU A 95 11.43 -11.67 15.10
CA LEU A 95 10.98 -10.99 13.88
C LEU A 95 12.15 -10.91 12.92
N ALA A 96 12.05 -11.57 11.78
CA ALA A 96 13.11 -11.65 10.79
C ALA A 96 12.53 -11.98 9.41
N SER A 97 13.24 -11.59 8.34
CA SER A 97 12.95 -12.12 7.00
C SER A 97 13.23 -13.63 6.97
N PRO A 98 12.56 -14.40 6.08
CA PRO A 98 12.82 -15.84 5.96
C PRO A 98 14.31 -16.17 5.72
N SER A 99 14.98 -15.38 4.88
CA SER A 99 16.44 -15.49 4.64
C SER A 99 17.27 -15.27 5.91
N SER A 100 16.93 -14.24 6.70
CA SER A 100 17.63 -13.94 7.95
C SER A 100 17.50 -15.06 8.97
N VAL A 101 16.35 -15.74 9.02
CA VAL A 101 16.15 -16.91 9.90
C VAL A 101 17.13 -18.02 9.54
N VAL A 102 17.32 -18.31 8.26
CA VAL A 102 18.25 -19.35 7.79
C VAL A 102 19.70 -18.95 8.06
N ASP A 103 20.06 -17.69 7.80
CA ASP A 103 21.44 -17.20 7.94
C ASP A 103 21.91 -17.08 9.39
N LEU A 104 21.00 -16.73 10.30
CA LEU A 104 21.34 -16.38 11.69
C LEU A 104 21.05 -17.50 12.69
N ILE A 105 19.99 -18.28 12.47
CA ILE A 105 19.52 -19.28 13.43
C ILE A 105 19.85 -20.65 12.87
N GLU A 106 20.80 -21.34 13.50
CA GLU A 106 21.17 -22.69 13.11
C GLU A 106 20.14 -23.71 13.63
N PRO A 107 19.93 -24.83 12.91
CA PRO A 107 18.99 -25.86 13.35
C PRO A 107 19.34 -26.34 14.77
N GLY A 108 18.34 -26.42 15.65
CA GLY A 108 18.49 -26.89 17.03
C GLY A 108 19.08 -25.88 18.02
N VAL A 109 19.44 -24.67 17.58
CA VAL A 109 19.89 -23.60 18.49
C VAL A 109 18.70 -22.96 19.22
N MET A 110 17.57 -22.83 18.53
CA MET A 110 16.28 -22.36 19.02
C MET A 110 15.17 -23.22 18.39
N GLU A 111 14.06 -23.40 19.10
CA GLU A 111 12.91 -24.21 18.65
C GLU A 111 11.63 -23.37 18.70
N PHE A 112 10.85 -23.33 17.63
CA PHE A 112 9.65 -22.50 17.58
C PHE A 112 8.38 -23.35 17.59
N ASP A 113 7.39 -22.94 18.38
CA ASP A 113 6.08 -23.60 18.33
C ASP A 113 5.34 -23.25 17.03
N VAL A 114 5.46 -21.99 16.60
CA VAL A 114 4.73 -21.44 15.44
C VAL A 114 5.64 -20.52 14.64
N ALA A 115 5.65 -20.68 13.32
CA ALA A 115 6.13 -19.67 12.37
C ALA A 115 4.93 -18.95 11.74
N ILE A 116 4.95 -17.62 11.74
CA ILE A 116 3.92 -16.80 11.10
C ILE A 116 4.56 -16.07 9.93
N PHE A 117 4.07 -16.34 8.72
CA PHE A 117 4.42 -15.59 7.52
C PHE A 117 3.34 -14.54 7.29
N ASP A 118 3.72 -13.27 7.42
CA ASP A 118 2.88 -12.14 7.03
C ASP A 118 3.25 -11.68 5.61
N GLU A 119 2.30 -11.08 4.89
CA GLU A 119 2.44 -10.72 3.47
C GLU A 119 2.93 -11.91 2.60
N ALA A 120 2.42 -13.10 2.91
CA ALA A 120 2.92 -14.36 2.35
C ALA A 120 2.74 -14.51 0.82
N SER A 121 1.89 -13.68 0.20
CA SER A 121 1.82 -13.58 -1.27
C SER A 121 3.14 -13.11 -1.89
N GLN A 122 4.04 -12.54 -1.09
CA GLN A 122 5.32 -11.99 -1.53
C GLN A 122 6.54 -12.82 -1.11
N ILE A 123 6.30 -13.97 -0.50
CA ILE A 123 7.36 -14.88 -0.06
C ILE A 123 7.35 -16.09 -0.98
N THR A 124 8.47 -16.34 -1.65
CA THR A 124 8.59 -17.52 -2.52
C THR A 124 8.65 -18.80 -1.68
N VAL A 125 8.24 -19.93 -2.25
CA VAL A 125 8.33 -21.23 -1.56
C VAL A 125 9.77 -21.51 -1.08
N PRO A 126 10.84 -21.36 -1.89
CA PRO A 126 12.20 -21.62 -1.44
C PRO A 126 12.65 -20.75 -0.25
N GLU A 127 12.21 -19.49 -0.19
CA GLU A 127 12.51 -18.60 0.94
C GLU A 127 11.84 -19.07 2.23
N ALA A 128 10.61 -19.58 2.15
CA ALA A 128 9.82 -19.97 3.32
C ALA A 128 10.29 -21.28 3.97
N ILE A 129 10.74 -22.27 3.17
CA ILE A 129 11.02 -23.65 3.63
C ILE A 129 12.01 -23.71 4.80
N GLY A 130 13.06 -22.89 4.77
CA GLY A 130 14.06 -22.88 5.85
C GLY A 130 13.51 -22.41 7.19
N ALA A 131 12.56 -21.47 7.18
CA ALA A 131 11.88 -21.01 8.39
C ALA A 131 10.80 -22.01 8.83
N ILE A 132 10.07 -22.65 7.90
CA ILE A 132 9.09 -23.71 8.18
C ILE A 132 9.76 -24.85 8.96
N GLY A 133 10.94 -25.31 8.53
CA GLY A 133 11.67 -26.39 9.18
C GLY A 133 12.15 -26.10 10.61
N ARG A 134 11.95 -24.88 11.14
CA ARG A 134 12.29 -24.49 12.52
C ARG A 134 11.10 -24.41 13.47
N ALA A 135 9.88 -24.62 12.94
CA ALA A 135 8.66 -24.52 13.73
C ALA A 135 7.81 -25.79 13.69
N ASN A 136 7.04 -26.01 14.75
CA ASN A 136 6.10 -27.14 14.84
C ASN A 136 4.80 -26.90 14.06
N ALA A 137 4.41 -25.63 13.90
CA ALA A 137 3.23 -25.21 13.15
C ALA A 137 3.53 -23.96 12.33
N VAL A 138 2.73 -23.76 11.28
CA VAL A 138 2.87 -22.63 10.36
C VAL A 138 1.53 -21.93 10.19
N ILE A 139 1.54 -20.60 10.24
CA ILE A 139 0.41 -19.75 9.88
C ILE A 139 0.87 -18.90 8.70
N VAL A 140 0.09 -18.91 7.63
CA VAL A 140 0.34 -18.15 6.40
C VAL A 140 -0.74 -17.09 6.29
N VAL A 141 -0.33 -15.81 6.32
CA VAL A 141 -1.20 -14.65 6.25
C VAL A 141 -0.80 -13.85 5.00
N GLY A 142 -1.76 -13.55 4.15
CA GLY A 142 -1.53 -12.77 2.93
C GLY A 142 -2.80 -12.65 2.10
N ASP A 143 -2.65 -12.03 0.92
CA ASP A 143 -3.74 -11.80 0.00
C ASP A 143 -3.30 -12.09 -1.44
N SER A 144 -3.87 -13.13 -2.05
CA SER A 144 -3.52 -13.55 -3.42
C SER A 144 -3.97 -12.55 -4.50
N LYS A 145 -4.71 -11.49 -4.12
CA LYS A 145 -5.06 -10.36 -4.98
C LYS A 145 -4.11 -9.16 -4.85
N GLN A 146 -3.09 -9.25 -4.00
CA GLN A 146 -2.04 -8.24 -3.83
C GLN A 146 -0.73 -8.65 -4.49
N MET A 147 0.35 -7.90 -4.23
CA MET A 147 1.61 -8.06 -4.95
C MET A 147 2.16 -9.50 -4.87
N PRO A 148 2.62 -10.07 -6.00
CA PRO A 148 3.45 -11.26 -6.03
C PRO A 148 4.87 -10.95 -5.54
N PRO A 149 5.73 -11.97 -5.28
CA PRO A 149 7.14 -11.73 -5.03
C PRO A 149 7.80 -11.15 -6.29
N THR A 150 8.77 -10.26 -6.11
CA THR A 150 9.57 -9.76 -7.23
C THR A 150 10.51 -10.87 -7.73
N ARG A 151 10.13 -11.54 -8.82
CA ARG A 151 11.05 -12.43 -9.54
C ARG A 151 12.16 -11.57 -10.16
N LYS A 152 13.39 -11.63 -9.63
CA LYS A 152 14.55 -11.19 -10.40
C LYS A 152 14.62 -12.11 -11.59
N VAL A 153 14.41 -11.59 -12.80
CA VAL A 153 14.66 -12.31 -14.04
C VAL A 153 16.16 -12.61 -14.08
N GLY A 154 16.54 -13.74 -13.49
CA GLY A 154 17.84 -14.38 -13.65
C GLY A 154 17.72 -15.34 -14.82
N GLY A 155 18.57 -15.16 -15.83
CA GLY A 155 18.46 -15.83 -17.12
C GLY A 155 18.45 -17.35 -17.06
N GLY A 156 17.63 -17.93 -17.91
CA GLY A 156 17.64 -19.34 -18.28
C GLY A 156 16.66 -19.57 -19.43
N GLY A 157 17.18 -19.94 -20.60
CA GLY A 157 16.43 -20.53 -21.70
C GLY A 157 15.89 -19.56 -22.75
N ASN A 158 16.75 -19.12 -23.66
CA ASN A 158 16.33 -18.80 -25.02
C ASN A 158 16.40 -20.11 -25.80
N ASP A 159 15.34 -20.93 -25.76
CA ASP A 159 15.28 -22.17 -26.52
C ASP A 159 14.60 -21.91 -27.87
N ASP A 160 15.40 -21.39 -28.80
CA ASP A 160 15.36 -21.85 -30.19
C ASP A 160 16.28 -23.08 -30.26
N ASP A 161 15.78 -24.26 -29.93
CA ASP A 161 16.35 -25.54 -30.38
C ASP A 161 15.28 -26.63 -30.27
N ASP A 162 14.64 -26.91 -31.40
CA ASP A 162 13.84 -28.12 -31.62
C ASP A 162 14.77 -29.35 -31.56
N ASP A 163 14.36 -30.37 -30.79
CA ASP A 163 14.91 -31.74 -30.65
C ASP A 163 15.74 -32.05 -29.38
N ALA A 164 15.04 -32.33 -28.27
CA ALA A 164 15.50 -33.27 -27.24
C ALA A 164 14.32 -34.08 -26.66
N PRO A 165 14.38 -35.43 -26.62
CA PRO A 165 13.32 -36.25 -26.04
C PRO A 165 13.43 -36.30 -24.50
N ASP A 166 12.28 -36.32 -23.83
CA ASP A 166 12.07 -36.53 -22.39
C ASP A 166 12.74 -35.49 -21.46
N GLN A 167 12.33 -34.22 -21.57
CA GLN A 167 12.40 -33.30 -20.42
C GLN A 167 11.23 -33.63 -19.48
N GLU A 168 11.53 -34.16 -18.30
CA GLU A 168 10.59 -34.21 -17.18
C GLU A 168 9.91 -32.82 -17.07
N GLU A 169 8.57 -32.79 -17.04
CA GLU A 169 7.81 -31.57 -16.74
C GLU A 169 8.39 -30.96 -15.45
N ILE A 170 9.23 -29.94 -15.59
CA ILE A 170 9.62 -29.11 -14.46
C ILE A 170 8.33 -28.41 -14.07
N VAL A 171 7.66 -28.94 -13.04
CA VAL A 171 6.51 -28.29 -12.44
C VAL A 171 6.96 -26.89 -12.08
N GLU A 172 6.46 -25.87 -12.77
CA GLU A 172 6.75 -24.49 -12.42
C GLU A 172 6.32 -24.27 -10.97
N ASP A 173 7.28 -23.99 -10.10
CA ASP A 173 7.01 -23.68 -8.70
C ASP A 173 5.94 -22.58 -8.61
N GLN A 174 5.04 -22.73 -7.65
CA GLN A 174 4.07 -21.68 -7.37
C GLN A 174 4.79 -20.37 -7.05
N GLU A 175 4.14 -19.28 -7.43
CA GLU A 175 4.64 -17.93 -7.28
C GLU A 175 5.04 -17.62 -5.84
N SER A 176 4.23 -18.03 -4.86
CA SER A 176 4.41 -17.72 -3.45
C SER A 176 3.99 -18.89 -2.55
N ILE A 177 4.42 -18.87 -1.28
CA ILE A 177 3.98 -19.83 -0.28
C ILE A 177 2.48 -19.74 0.00
N LEU A 178 1.86 -18.57 -0.20
CA LEU A 178 0.41 -18.41 -0.12
C LEU A 178 -0.29 -19.17 -1.24
N SER A 179 0.15 -18.99 -2.49
CA SER A 179 -0.40 -19.69 -3.65
C SER A 179 -0.25 -21.20 -3.53
N GLU A 180 0.89 -21.66 -2.98
CA GLU A 180 1.13 -23.08 -2.68
C GLU A 180 0.14 -23.61 -1.64
N CYS A 181 -0.12 -22.86 -0.56
CA CYS A 181 -1.11 -23.23 0.45
C CYS A 181 -2.54 -23.28 -0.12
N GLU A 182 -2.91 -22.35 -1.00
CA GLU A 182 -4.20 -22.35 -1.70
C GLU A 182 -4.33 -23.59 -2.60
N LEU A 183 -3.31 -23.92 -3.38
CA LEU A 183 -3.27 -25.10 -4.25
C LEU A 183 -3.36 -26.40 -3.45
N ALA A 184 -2.62 -26.48 -2.34
CA ALA A 184 -2.65 -27.60 -1.39
C ALA A 184 -3.93 -27.67 -0.55
N ARG A 185 -4.85 -26.71 -0.71
CA ARG A 185 -6.14 -26.62 0.01
C ARG A 185 -5.98 -26.58 1.53
N VAL A 186 -4.97 -25.88 2.00
CA VAL A 186 -4.81 -25.60 3.43
C VAL A 186 -6.07 -24.87 3.94
N PRO A 187 -6.63 -25.25 5.11
CA PRO A 187 -7.79 -24.57 5.67
C PRO A 187 -7.58 -23.06 5.78
N THR A 188 -8.46 -22.29 5.16
CA THR A 188 -8.34 -20.83 5.04
C THR A 188 -9.39 -20.13 5.89
N LEU A 189 -8.98 -19.07 6.59
CA LEU A 189 -9.88 -18.16 7.31
C LEU A 189 -9.85 -16.79 6.63
N SER A 190 -10.99 -16.35 6.10
CA SER A 190 -11.11 -15.05 5.43
C SER A 190 -11.47 -13.94 6.41
N LEU A 191 -10.68 -12.88 6.44
CA LEU A 191 -11.01 -11.64 7.14
C LEU A 191 -11.77 -10.72 6.18
N ILE A 192 -13.08 -10.59 6.40
CA ILE A 192 -13.98 -9.90 5.45
C ILE A 192 -14.26 -8.44 5.81
N TRP A 193 -13.85 -7.97 6.99
CA TRP A 193 -14.12 -6.60 7.41
C TRP A 193 -12.99 -5.67 7.00
N HIS A 194 -13.36 -4.58 6.31
CA HIS A 194 -12.43 -3.54 5.87
C HIS A 194 -12.50 -2.32 6.79
N TYR A 195 -11.39 -2.04 7.49
CA TYR A 195 -11.31 -0.97 8.48
C TYR A 195 -10.47 0.24 8.05
N ARG A 196 -9.70 0.13 6.95
CA ARG A 196 -8.76 1.18 6.54
C ARG A 196 -9.48 2.41 6.00
N SER A 197 -10.46 2.21 5.14
CA SER A 197 -11.11 3.30 4.42
C SER A 197 -12.20 3.92 5.27
N GLN A 198 -12.09 5.23 5.52
CA GLN A 198 -13.15 6.02 6.14
C GLN A 198 -14.36 6.22 5.23
N ASP A 199 -14.19 5.93 3.94
CA ASP A 199 -15.20 6.07 2.91
C ASP A 199 -15.27 4.81 2.06
N GLU A 200 -16.46 4.23 1.96
CA GLU A 200 -16.68 2.98 1.22
C GLU A 200 -16.32 3.08 -0.26
N ALA A 201 -16.38 4.28 -0.87
CA ALA A 201 -16.02 4.49 -2.26
C ALA A 201 -14.54 4.14 -2.53
N LEU A 202 -13.66 4.26 -1.54
CA LEU A 202 -12.24 3.94 -1.67
C LEU A 202 -11.99 2.45 -1.90
N ILE A 203 -12.82 1.57 -1.33
CA ILE A 203 -12.69 0.11 -1.47
C ILE A 203 -13.69 -0.48 -2.45
N ALA A 204 -14.75 0.23 -2.81
CA ALA A 204 -15.84 -0.27 -3.64
C ALA A 204 -15.38 -0.87 -4.98
N PHE A 205 -14.46 -0.19 -5.69
CA PHE A 205 -13.90 -0.72 -6.94
C PHE A 205 -13.18 -2.05 -6.70
N SER A 206 -12.20 -2.07 -5.78
CA SER A 206 -11.41 -3.26 -5.48
C SER A 206 -12.26 -4.40 -4.95
N ASN A 207 -13.23 -4.12 -4.07
CA ASN A 207 -14.16 -5.11 -3.53
C ASN A 207 -14.93 -5.81 -4.66
N ARG A 208 -15.45 -5.04 -5.62
CA ARG A 208 -16.16 -5.59 -6.79
C ARG A 208 -15.23 -6.36 -7.72
N ALA A 209 -14.10 -5.77 -8.10
CA ALA A 209 -13.19 -6.31 -9.12
C ALA A 209 -12.41 -7.54 -8.64
N TYR A 210 -11.93 -7.53 -7.40
CA TYR A 210 -10.97 -8.52 -6.90
C TYR A 210 -11.53 -9.46 -5.84
N TYR A 211 -12.49 -8.98 -5.03
CA TYR A 211 -13.03 -9.72 -3.88
C TYR A 211 -14.50 -10.13 -4.03
N ARG A 212 -15.08 -9.99 -5.24
CA ARG A 212 -16.46 -10.39 -5.57
C ARG A 212 -17.54 -9.78 -4.65
N GLY A 213 -17.26 -8.61 -4.08
CA GLY A 213 -18.16 -7.93 -3.14
C GLY A 213 -18.21 -8.56 -1.73
N ALA A 214 -17.27 -9.45 -1.39
CA ALA A 214 -17.29 -10.15 -0.11
C ALA A 214 -16.82 -9.28 1.07
N LEU A 215 -16.11 -8.17 0.82
CA LEU A 215 -15.65 -7.29 1.89
C LEU A 215 -16.80 -6.44 2.42
N SER A 216 -16.91 -6.36 3.75
CA SER A 216 -17.85 -5.49 4.47
C SER A 216 -17.14 -4.19 4.88
N SER A 217 -17.69 -3.06 4.46
CA SER A 217 -17.27 -1.72 4.87
C SER A 217 -18.33 -1.06 5.76
N PHE A 218 -17.94 0.02 6.44
CA PHE A 218 -18.90 0.85 7.17
C PHE A 218 -19.51 1.88 6.21
N PRO A 219 -20.83 2.10 6.27
CA PRO A 219 -21.47 3.08 5.41
C PRO A 219 -21.04 4.48 5.81
N THR A 220 -20.66 5.28 4.82
CA THR A 220 -20.31 6.70 4.98
C THR A 220 -21.34 7.52 4.21
N PRO A 221 -21.79 8.70 4.69
CA PRO A 221 -22.62 9.60 3.89
C PRO A 221 -21.79 10.24 2.76
N THR A 222 -21.36 9.40 1.81
CA THR A 222 -20.51 9.68 0.64
C THR A 222 -21.06 10.80 -0.23
N LEU A 223 -22.39 10.94 -0.28
CA LEU A 223 -23.06 11.88 -1.17
C LEU A 223 -22.86 13.37 -0.80
N LEU A 224 -22.14 13.71 0.27
CA LEU A 224 -22.07 15.08 0.80
C LEU A 224 -20.66 15.57 1.17
N SER A 225 -19.63 14.73 1.06
CA SER A 225 -18.28 15.07 1.54
C SER A 225 -17.32 15.32 0.38
N SER A 226 -16.77 16.53 0.29
CA SER A 226 -15.63 16.83 -0.58
C SER A 226 -14.29 16.39 0.02
N GLU A 227 -14.28 15.89 1.25
CA GLU A 227 -13.07 15.58 2.02
C GLU A 227 -12.69 14.10 1.98
N THR A 228 -13.61 13.22 1.59
CA THR A 228 -13.42 11.77 1.59
C THR A 228 -13.84 11.13 0.28
N GLY A 229 -13.42 9.88 0.04
CA GLY A 229 -13.82 9.10 -1.13
C GLY A 229 -12.90 9.28 -2.33
N VAL A 230 -13.43 9.11 -3.54
CA VAL A 230 -12.66 9.14 -4.79
C VAL A 230 -13.00 10.39 -5.60
N GLU A 231 -11.99 11.14 -6.00
CA GLU A 231 -12.09 12.33 -6.83
C GLU A 231 -11.35 12.11 -8.16
N PHE A 232 -11.94 12.56 -9.26
CA PHE A 232 -11.31 12.54 -10.57
C PHE A 232 -11.02 13.97 -11.03
N ARG A 233 -9.75 14.25 -11.35
CA ARG A 233 -9.30 15.54 -11.87
C ARG A 233 -8.82 15.40 -13.30
N ARG A 234 -9.54 16.05 -14.21
CA ARG A 234 -9.19 16.12 -15.62
C ARG A 234 -8.09 17.18 -15.80
N VAL A 235 -6.95 16.77 -16.35
CA VAL A 235 -5.84 17.68 -16.68
C VAL A 235 -5.94 18.09 -18.13
N HIS A 236 -5.87 19.40 -18.37
CA HIS A 236 -6.00 20.01 -19.69
C HIS A 236 -4.68 20.62 -20.17
N GLY A 237 -4.49 20.68 -21.49
CA GLY A 237 -3.36 21.39 -22.10
C GLY A 237 -3.53 22.91 -22.02
N VAL A 238 -2.43 23.65 -22.24
CA VAL A 238 -2.37 25.13 -22.12
C VAL A 238 -3.37 25.87 -23.03
N ASP A 239 -3.78 25.26 -24.14
CA ASP A 239 -4.75 25.82 -25.09
C ASP A 239 -6.09 25.05 -25.12
N GLY A 240 -6.37 24.20 -24.13
CA GLY A 240 -7.50 23.26 -24.16
C GLY A 240 -7.32 22.10 -25.15
N GLU A 241 -6.17 22.03 -25.83
CA GLU A 241 -5.77 20.87 -26.62
C GLU A 241 -5.29 19.74 -25.71
N ASP A 242 -6.17 18.78 -25.44
CA ASP A 242 -5.89 17.59 -24.62
C ASP A 242 -5.09 16.51 -25.37
N THR A 243 -4.11 16.91 -26.18
CA THR A 243 -3.26 15.99 -26.96
C THR A 243 -1.78 16.29 -26.78
N ALA A 244 -0.94 15.27 -26.98
CA ALA A 244 0.52 15.34 -26.94
C ALA A 244 1.14 15.89 -25.64
N MET A 245 0.41 15.82 -24.51
CA MET A 245 0.88 16.27 -23.20
C MET A 245 1.92 15.33 -22.57
N TYR A 246 2.02 14.09 -23.07
CA TYR A 246 2.98 13.10 -22.61
C TYR A 246 4.20 13.12 -23.52
N LEU A 247 5.34 13.55 -22.99
CA LEU A 247 6.61 13.63 -23.67
C LEU A 247 7.14 12.22 -23.95
N ARG A 248 7.36 11.89 -25.21
CA ARG A 248 7.93 10.59 -25.63
C ARG A 248 9.42 10.73 -25.92
N ALA A 249 10.07 9.62 -26.24
CA ALA A 249 11.44 9.66 -26.75
C ALA A 249 11.50 10.60 -27.99
N GLY A 250 12.41 11.57 -27.96
CA GLY A 250 12.58 12.57 -29.02
C GLY A 250 11.66 13.80 -28.91
N SER A 251 10.73 13.85 -27.93
CA SER A 251 9.97 15.08 -27.64
C SER A 251 10.90 16.19 -27.15
N GLN A 252 10.56 17.45 -27.47
CA GLN A 252 11.23 18.60 -26.91
C GLN A 252 11.05 18.61 -25.38
N ARG A 253 12.15 18.91 -24.67
CA ARG A 253 12.11 19.07 -23.22
C ARG A 253 11.29 20.29 -22.84
N VAL A 254 10.55 20.20 -21.74
CA VAL A 254 9.73 21.31 -21.22
C VAL A 254 10.39 21.83 -19.94
N HIS A 255 10.63 23.14 -19.89
CA HIS A 255 11.11 23.81 -18.68
C HIS A 255 9.93 24.13 -17.79
N LEU A 256 10.05 23.79 -16.51
CA LEU A 256 9.06 24.01 -15.47
C LEU A 256 9.63 24.92 -14.38
N ASP A 257 8.79 25.24 -13.41
CA ASP A 257 9.15 26.07 -12.27
C ASP A 257 10.31 25.47 -11.46
N GLY A 258 11.02 26.34 -10.73
CA GLY A 258 12.20 25.94 -9.96
C GLY A 258 13.39 25.47 -10.81
N GLY A 259 13.35 25.69 -12.13
CA GLY A 259 14.41 25.26 -13.06
C GLY A 259 14.39 23.78 -13.41
N VAL A 260 13.33 23.05 -13.03
CA VAL A 260 13.15 21.63 -13.35
C VAL A 260 12.87 21.46 -14.84
N VAL A 261 13.42 20.41 -15.45
CA VAL A 261 13.26 20.17 -16.90
C VAL A 261 12.68 18.79 -17.15
N ALA A 262 11.41 18.75 -17.56
CA ALA A 262 10.72 17.53 -17.93
C ALA A 262 11.33 16.88 -19.18
N GLY A 263 11.56 15.57 -19.09
CA GLY A 263 12.16 14.75 -20.14
C GLY A 263 11.19 13.73 -20.74
N SER A 264 11.72 12.79 -21.50
CA SER A 264 10.93 11.70 -22.08
C SER A 264 10.26 10.83 -21.00
N ASN A 265 9.12 10.25 -21.36
CA ASN A 265 8.23 9.43 -20.54
C ASN A 265 7.60 10.16 -19.35
N THR A 266 7.33 11.45 -19.51
CA THR A 266 6.70 12.28 -18.47
C THR A 266 5.52 13.05 -19.03
N ASN A 267 4.64 13.52 -18.16
CA ASN A 267 3.60 14.49 -18.46
C ASN A 267 3.79 15.72 -17.57
N PRO A 268 4.47 16.76 -18.07
CA PRO A 268 4.76 17.97 -17.31
C PRO A 268 3.51 18.70 -16.83
N TYR A 269 2.43 18.72 -17.64
CA TYR A 269 1.18 19.39 -17.28
C TYR A 269 0.51 18.72 -16.09
N GLU A 270 0.43 17.39 -16.12
CA GLU A 270 -0.10 16.62 -15.00
C GLU A 270 0.78 16.72 -13.75
N ALA A 271 2.11 16.73 -13.91
CA ALA A 271 3.04 16.88 -12.80
C ALA A 271 2.88 18.24 -12.11
N ALA A 272 2.78 19.33 -12.87
CA ALA A 272 2.57 20.68 -12.35
C ALA A 272 1.25 20.77 -11.56
N GLU A 273 0.14 20.30 -12.14
CA GLU A 273 -1.17 20.30 -11.48
C GLU A 273 -1.20 19.47 -10.19
N ILE A 274 -0.47 18.35 -10.14
CA ILE A 274 -0.32 17.56 -8.91
C ILE A 274 0.43 18.34 -7.83
N VAL A 275 1.53 19.01 -8.19
CA VAL A 275 2.31 19.80 -7.23
C VAL A 275 1.49 20.98 -6.72
N ASP A 276 0.78 21.68 -7.59
CA ASP A 276 -0.15 22.75 -7.22
C ASP A 276 -1.26 22.24 -6.29
N TYR A 277 -1.76 21.03 -6.52
CA TYR A 277 -2.74 20.41 -5.64
C TYR A 277 -2.16 20.09 -4.26
N VAL A 278 -0.93 19.59 -4.19
CA VAL A 278 -0.22 19.37 -2.92
C VAL A 278 -0.06 20.70 -2.17
N HIS A 279 0.33 21.78 -2.86
CA HIS A 279 0.38 23.12 -2.30
C HIS A 279 -0.97 23.55 -1.70
N GLN A 280 -2.07 23.35 -2.44
CA GLN A 280 -3.41 23.66 -1.94
C GLN A 280 -3.73 22.86 -0.67
N LEU A 281 -3.40 21.56 -0.62
CA LEU A 281 -3.68 20.71 0.53
C LEU A 281 -2.89 21.10 1.79
N VAL A 282 -1.59 21.42 1.66
CA VAL A 282 -0.78 21.82 2.81
C VAL A 282 -1.16 23.20 3.35
N HIS A 283 -1.80 24.04 2.54
CA HIS A 283 -2.33 25.34 2.95
C HIS A 283 -3.79 25.35 3.39
N ALA A 284 -4.57 24.34 3.01
CA ALA A 284 -5.97 24.24 3.37
C ALA A 284 -6.23 23.95 4.86
N THR A 285 -5.24 23.41 5.58
CA THR A 285 -5.38 23.06 7.00
C THR A 285 -4.18 23.54 7.82
N ASP A 286 -4.41 23.82 9.10
CA ASP A 286 -3.33 24.17 10.05
C ASP A 286 -2.50 22.93 10.45
N THR A 287 -3.03 21.73 10.22
CA THR A 287 -2.34 20.47 10.44
C THR A 287 -1.57 20.04 9.20
N ARG A 288 -0.49 19.28 9.39
CA ARG A 288 0.26 18.71 8.27
C ARG A 288 -0.53 17.53 7.69
N PRO A 289 -0.90 17.56 6.40
CA PRO A 289 -1.66 16.47 5.81
C PRO A 289 -0.78 15.24 5.56
N SER A 290 -1.36 14.05 5.73
CA SER A 290 -0.75 12.77 5.36
C SER A 290 -0.99 12.49 3.88
N LEU A 291 0.06 12.60 3.07
CA LEU A 291 -0.02 12.60 1.60
C LEU A 291 0.87 11.50 1.01
N GLY A 292 0.40 10.89 -0.09
CA GLY A 292 1.21 9.98 -0.91
C GLY A 292 0.88 10.14 -2.38
N ILE A 293 1.90 10.13 -3.23
CA ILE A 293 1.74 10.25 -4.68
C ILE A 293 2.16 8.93 -5.31
N VAL A 294 1.28 8.35 -6.13
CA VAL A 294 1.52 7.12 -6.88
C VAL A 294 1.50 7.42 -8.37
N THR A 295 2.59 7.07 -9.06
CA THR A 295 2.73 7.28 -10.51
C THR A 295 2.77 5.95 -11.26
N PHE A 296 2.37 5.94 -12.53
CA PHE A 296 2.40 4.70 -13.34
C PHE A 296 3.78 4.38 -13.92
N ASN A 297 4.70 5.34 -13.91
CA ASN A 297 6.07 5.13 -14.37
C ASN A 297 7.08 5.92 -13.50
N GLU A 298 8.33 5.47 -13.54
CA GLU A 298 9.43 6.00 -12.73
C GLU A 298 9.86 7.41 -13.15
N GLN A 299 9.80 7.73 -14.45
CA GLN A 299 10.20 9.05 -14.95
C GLN A 299 9.25 10.15 -14.46
N GLN A 300 7.95 9.86 -14.40
CA GLN A 300 6.95 10.76 -13.83
C GLN A 300 7.12 10.89 -12.32
N ARG A 301 7.46 9.78 -11.62
CA ARG A 301 7.77 9.81 -10.18
C ARG A 301 8.90 10.81 -9.91
N GLN A 302 10.01 10.68 -10.63
CA GLN A 302 11.16 11.56 -10.49
C GLN A 302 10.82 13.01 -10.82
N LEU A 303 10.05 13.26 -11.89
CA LEU A 303 9.65 14.63 -12.25
C LEU A 303 8.85 15.31 -11.15
N ILE A 304 7.88 14.62 -10.56
CA ILE A 304 7.05 15.18 -9.47
C ILE A 304 7.91 15.40 -8.22
N GLU A 305 8.78 14.46 -7.88
CA GLU A 305 9.72 14.61 -6.75
C GLU A 305 10.68 15.79 -6.95
N ASP A 306 11.23 15.97 -8.15
CA ASP A 306 12.10 17.10 -8.49
C ASP A 306 11.37 18.44 -8.34
N LEU A 307 10.11 18.51 -8.80
CA LEU A 307 9.28 19.72 -8.65
C LEU A 307 8.97 20.04 -7.18
N LEU A 308 8.63 19.03 -6.38
CA LEU A 308 8.38 19.20 -4.94
C LEU A 308 9.65 19.68 -4.21
N HIS A 309 10.81 19.13 -4.56
CA HIS A 309 12.09 19.57 -4.00
C HIS A 309 12.53 20.96 -4.46
N ALA A 310 12.16 21.35 -5.68
CA ALA A 310 12.45 22.68 -6.22
C ALA A 310 11.49 23.76 -5.68
N SER A 311 10.41 23.37 -4.98
CA SER A 311 9.48 24.28 -4.35
C SER A 311 10.12 25.05 -3.20
N GLU A 312 9.95 26.37 -3.18
CA GLU A 312 10.44 27.24 -2.10
C GLU A 312 9.48 27.32 -0.90
N ASP A 313 8.35 26.61 -0.94
CA ASP A 313 7.32 26.65 0.10
C ASP A 313 7.73 25.82 1.34
N PRO A 314 7.87 26.45 2.51
CA PRO A 314 8.27 25.76 3.73
C PRO A 314 7.32 24.62 4.13
N LYS A 315 6.02 24.72 3.83
CA LYS A 315 5.06 23.66 4.17
C LYS A 315 5.26 22.39 3.35
N ILE A 316 5.72 22.51 2.11
CA ILE A 316 6.09 21.36 1.27
C ILE A 316 7.31 20.67 1.88
N ALA A 317 8.34 21.44 2.26
CA ALA A 317 9.52 20.89 2.92
C ALA A 317 9.17 20.16 4.23
N GLU A 318 8.23 20.70 5.03
CA GLU A 318 7.78 20.06 6.27
C GLU A 318 7.11 18.70 6.04
N VAL A 319 6.22 18.57 5.05
CA VAL A 319 5.56 17.28 4.78
C VAL A 319 6.51 16.25 4.17
N MET A 320 7.61 16.68 3.56
CA MET A 320 8.66 15.82 3.02
C MET A 320 9.73 15.42 4.05
N ASP A 321 9.76 16.06 5.22
CA ASP A 321 10.77 15.81 6.24
C ASP A 321 10.33 14.71 7.23
N PRO A 322 11.01 13.55 7.28
CA PRO A 322 10.72 12.49 8.23
C PRO A 322 10.88 12.89 9.70
N ALA A 323 11.72 13.88 10.02
CA ALA A 323 11.87 14.37 11.39
C ALA A 323 10.64 15.16 11.85
N THR A 324 9.97 15.83 10.91
CA THR A 324 8.78 16.65 11.16
C THR A 324 7.49 15.82 11.14
N MET A 325 7.36 14.88 10.20
CA MET A 325 6.15 14.05 10.04
C MET A 325 6.20 12.72 10.80
N GLY A 326 7.40 12.21 11.08
CA GLY A 326 7.60 10.81 11.43
C GLY A 326 7.59 9.90 10.19
N ARG A 327 8.29 8.76 10.29
CA ARG A 327 8.51 7.85 9.14
C ARG A 327 7.23 7.32 8.49
N GLY A 328 6.13 7.23 9.26
CA GLY A 328 4.86 6.68 8.80
C GLY A 328 3.95 7.66 8.06
N GLU A 329 4.18 8.97 8.18
CA GLU A 329 3.26 10.00 7.67
C GLU A 329 3.94 10.97 6.68
N VAL A 330 5.26 10.87 6.50
CA VAL A 330 6.02 11.67 5.52
C VAL A 330 5.47 11.50 4.10
N LEU A 331 5.41 12.58 3.32
CA LEU A 331 5.06 12.54 1.90
C LEU A 331 5.96 11.55 1.17
N PHE A 332 5.36 10.63 0.43
CA PHE A 332 6.10 9.78 -0.51
C PHE A 332 5.67 10.05 -1.94
N VAL A 333 6.60 9.84 -2.88
CA VAL A 333 6.32 9.76 -4.32
C VAL A 333 6.86 8.41 -4.79
N LYS A 334 5.99 7.51 -5.24
CA LYS A 334 6.37 6.13 -5.60
C LYS A 334 5.76 5.73 -6.94
N ALA A 335 6.52 4.98 -7.72
CA ALA A 335 5.97 4.31 -8.90
C ALA A 335 5.15 3.08 -8.46
N LEU A 336 4.17 2.68 -9.29
CA LEU A 336 3.24 1.58 -9.04
C LEU A 336 3.92 0.28 -8.56
N GLU A 337 5.16 0.02 -8.99
CA GLU A 337 5.93 -1.17 -8.61
C GLU A 337 6.49 -1.15 -7.19
N GLN A 338 6.60 0.03 -6.59
CA GLN A 338 7.22 0.27 -5.28
C GLN A 338 6.20 0.55 -4.18
N VAL A 339 4.91 0.64 -4.54
CA VAL A 339 3.82 0.93 -3.61
C VAL A 339 3.46 -0.35 -2.87
N GLN A 340 3.88 -0.45 -1.62
CA GLN A 340 3.57 -1.58 -0.75
C GLN A 340 3.64 -1.17 0.71
N GLY A 341 2.66 -1.63 1.51
CA GLY A 341 2.64 -1.43 2.96
C GLY A 341 2.37 0.01 3.42
N ASP A 342 2.73 1.01 2.62
CA ASP A 342 2.48 2.42 2.90
C ASP A 342 1.03 2.80 2.65
N GLU A 343 0.47 3.58 3.56
CA GLU A 343 -0.88 4.16 3.46
C GLU A 343 -0.83 5.63 3.86
N ARG A 344 -1.70 6.45 3.29
CA ARG A 344 -1.81 7.88 3.61
C ARG A 344 -3.26 8.29 3.66
N ASP A 345 -3.54 9.41 4.33
CA ASP A 345 -4.91 9.94 4.34
C ASP A 345 -5.36 10.29 2.94
N VAL A 346 -4.51 10.98 2.18
CA VAL A 346 -4.75 11.32 0.79
C VAL A 346 -3.73 10.64 -0.11
N ILE A 347 -4.21 9.84 -1.06
CA ILE A 347 -3.38 9.32 -2.16
C ILE A 347 -3.73 10.05 -3.44
N ILE A 348 -2.70 10.56 -4.12
CA ILE A 348 -2.79 11.23 -5.41
C ILE A 348 -2.26 10.28 -6.49
N PHE A 349 -3.08 9.96 -7.47
CA PHE A 349 -2.72 9.11 -8.60
C PHE A 349 -2.36 9.94 -9.81
N SER A 350 -1.13 9.75 -10.30
CA SER A 350 -0.68 10.25 -11.60
C SER A 350 -0.74 9.14 -12.65
N VAL A 351 -1.70 9.24 -13.56
CA VAL A 351 -1.79 8.35 -14.74
C VAL A 351 -0.66 8.66 -15.72
N ALA A 352 -0.25 9.92 -15.83
CA ALA A 352 0.77 10.51 -16.72
C ALA A 352 0.43 10.43 -18.22
N PHE A 353 -0.05 9.30 -18.72
CA PHE A 353 -0.29 9.14 -20.16
C PHE A 353 -1.42 10.06 -20.66
N SER A 354 -1.27 10.57 -21.89
CA SER A 354 -2.23 11.44 -22.56
C SER A 354 -2.56 10.93 -23.97
N LYS A 355 -3.56 11.54 -24.61
CA LYS A 355 -3.85 11.30 -26.04
C LYS A 355 -2.64 11.69 -26.88
N GLN A 356 -2.30 10.86 -27.85
CA GLN A 356 -1.28 11.17 -28.84
C GLN A 356 -1.80 12.22 -29.83
N ALA A 357 -0.90 12.77 -30.66
CA ALA A 357 -1.26 13.71 -31.73
C ALA A 357 -2.26 13.12 -32.76
N ASN A 358 -2.34 11.79 -32.87
CA ASN A 358 -3.33 11.10 -33.71
C ASN A 358 -4.70 10.87 -33.01
N GLY A 359 -4.88 11.44 -31.81
CA GLY A 359 -6.09 11.32 -30.99
C GLY A 359 -6.22 10.01 -30.19
N LYS A 360 -5.32 9.03 -30.37
CA LYS A 360 -5.39 7.74 -29.67
C LYS A 360 -4.72 7.81 -28.30
N ILE A 361 -5.29 7.10 -27.34
CA ILE A 361 -4.68 6.87 -26.03
C ILE A 361 -3.79 5.62 -26.12
N PRO A 362 -2.55 5.63 -25.59
CA PRO A 362 -1.72 4.44 -25.57
C PRO A 362 -2.37 3.32 -24.78
N THR A 363 -2.19 2.08 -25.23
CA THR A 363 -2.68 0.87 -24.55
C THR A 363 -1.63 0.25 -23.63
N ASN A 364 -0.38 0.69 -23.72
CA ASN A 364 0.72 0.26 -22.87
C ASN A 364 0.97 1.29 -21.77
N PHE A 365 0.62 0.93 -20.55
CA PHE A 365 0.77 1.69 -19.30
C PHE A 365 1.95 1.18 -18.45
N GLY A 366 2.98 0.64 -19.10
CA GLY A 366 4.18 0.14 -18.42
C GLY A 366 3.87 -1.11 -17.59
N PRO A 367 4.28 -1.18 -16.31
CA PRO A 367 4.11 -2.37 -15.46
C PRO A 367 2.67 -2.86 -15.32
N LEU A 368 1.70 -1.95 -15.49
CA LEU A 368 0.28 -2.27 -15.46
C LEU A 368 -0.17 -3.11 -16.67
N SER A 369 0.52 -3.01 -17.80
CA SER A 369 0.21 -3.74 -19.03
C SER A 369 0.92 -5.09 -19.14
N ASN A 370 1.54 -5.56 -18.05
CA ASN A 370 2.20 -6.85 -17.95
C ASN A 370 1.37 -7.82 -17.10
N SER A 371 1.80 -9.08 -17.01
CA SER A 371 1.24 -10.07 -16.09
C SER A 371 1.27 -9.56 -14.64
N GLY A 372 0.17 -9.72 -13.90
CA GLY A 372 0.02 -9.24 -12.52
C GLY A 372 -0.23 -7.74 -12.39
N GLY A 373 -0.44 -7.01 -13.51
CA GLY A 373 -0.75 -5.58 -13.50
C GLY A 373 -2.00 -5.25 -12.68
N GLU A 374 -3.02 -6.11 -12.71
CA GLU A 374 -4.25 -5.97 -11.93
C GLU A 374 -3.99 -5.96 -10.42
N ARG A 375 -3.03 -6.78 -9.94
CA ARG A 375 -2.66 -6.82 -8.52
C ARG A 375 -1.94 -5.55 -8.10
N ARG A 376 -1.08 -5.00 -8.97
CA ARG A 376 -0.41 -3.70 -8.74
C ARG A 376 -1.43 -2.56 -8.66
N LEU A 377 -2.44 -2.56 -9.52
CA LEU A 377 -3.53 -1.58 -9.46
C LEU A 377 -4.33 -1.73 -8.17
N ASN A 378 -4.76 -2.95 -7.82
CA ASN A 378 -5.49 -3.22 -6.58
C ASN A 378 -4.75 -2.70 -5.35
N VAL A 379 -3.45 -3.00 -5.27
CA VAL A 379 -2.58 -2.54 -4.19
C VAL A 379 -2.55 -1.03 -4.17
N ALA A 380 -2.32 -0.37 -5.29
CA ALA A 380 -2.22 1.07 -5.34
C ALA A 380 -3.53 1.75 -4.88
N VAL A 381 -4.67 1.39 -5.48
CA VAL A 381 -5.94 2.12 -5.25
C VAL A 381 -6.47 1.97 -3.82
N THR A 382 -5.98 0.99 -3.07
CA THR A 382 -6.35 0.69 -1.67
C THR A 382 -5.41 1.29 -0.62
N ARG A 383 -4.49 2.19 -1.02
CA ARG A 383 -3.56 2.87 -0.09
C ARG A 383 -4.14 4.08 0.63
N ALA A 384 -5.28 4.60 0.18
CA ALA A 384 -5.92 5.77 0.76
C ALA A 384 -6.76 5.41 1.99
N ARG A 385 -6.54 6.12 3.11
CA ARG A 385 -7.41 6.04 4.30
C ARG A 385 -8.65 6.92 4.17
N ARG A 386 -8.50 8.13 3.60
CA ARG A 386 -9.58 9.14 3.54
C ARG A 386 -9.97 9.51 2.12
N LYS A 387 -9.00 9.78 1.25
CA LYS A 387 -9.26 10.32 -0.08
C LYS A 387 -8.30 9.78 -1.14
N ASN A 388 -8.83 9.47 -2.32
CA ASN A 388 -8.05 9.07 -3.49
C ASN A 388 -8.36 10.03 -4.64
N VAL A 389 -7.35 10.78 -5.11
CA VAL A 389 -7.51 11.80 -6.17
C VAL A 389 -6.77 11.36 -7.40
N VAL A 390 -7.49 11.15 -8.50
CA VAL A 390 -6.92 10.63 -9.75
C VAL A 390 -6.77 11.73 -10.78
N PHE A 391 -5.54 12.05 -11.15
CA PHE A 391 -5.21 12.98 -12.21
C PHE A 391 -5.08 12.23 -13.53
N CYS A 392 -5.83 12.68 -14.54
CA CYS A 392 -5.83 12.05 -15.85
C CYS A 392 -5.98 13.08 -16.98
N SER A 393 -5.12 12.97 -17.99
CA SER A 393 -5.06 13.85 -19.16
C SER A 393 -5.85 13.34 -20.39
N PHE A 394 -6.73 12.34 -20.22
CA PHE A 394 -7.72 11.93 -21.23
C PHE A 394 -9.11 11.61 -20.62
N ASP A 395 -10.15 11.50 -21.45
CA ASP A 395 -11.45 10.98 -21.02
C ASP A 395 -11.38 9.44 -20.89
N PRO A 396 -11.66 8.86 -19.71
CA PRO A 396 -11.66 7.40 -19.51
C PRO A 396 -12.55 6.61 -20.47
N GLN A 397 -13.60 7.21 -21.04
CA GLN A 397 -14.47 6.54 -22.01
C GLN A 397 -13.76 6.20 -23.33
N GLU A 398 -12.79 7.04 -23.71
CA GLU A 398 -12.05 6.91 -24.97
C GLU A 398 -10.92 5.88 -24.91
N LEU A 399 -10.56 5.42 -23.71
CA LEU A 399 -9.53 4.40 -23.52
C LEU A 399 -10.01 3.07 -24.11
N ASP A 400 -9.44 2.63 -25.22
CA ASP A 400 -9.75 1.32 -25.81
C ASP A 400 -8.83 0.22 -25.27
N VAL A 401 -9.43 -0.76 -24.60
CA VAL A 401 -8.75 -1.89 -23.96
C VAL A 401 -9.28 -3.24 -24.44
N ALA A 402 -10.09 -3.25 -25.51
CA ALA A 402 -10.64 -4.49 -26.07
C ALA A 402 -9.54 -5.45 -26.53
N GLY A 403 -8.45 -4.90 -27.07
CA GLY A 403 -7.26 -5.66 -27.51
C GLY A 403 -6.19 -5.86 -26.43
N ALA A 404 -6.42 -5.47 -25.17
CA ALA A 404 -5.42 -5.64 -24.11
C ALA A 404 -5.26 -7.12 -23.71
N SER A 405 -4.03 -7.63 -23.79
CA SER A 405 -3.71 -9.02 -23.44
C SER A 405 -3.88 -9.33 -21.95
N TYR A 406 -3.59 -8.36 -21.08
CA TYR A 406 -3.62 -8.52 -19.63
C TYR A 406 -4.79 -7.77 -18.98
N GLN A 407 -5.12 -8.13 -17.75
CA GLN A 407 -6.27 -7.59 -17.03
C GLN A 407 -6.04 -6.16 -16.53
N GLY A 408 -4.81 -5.80 -16.18
CA GLY A 408 -4.47 -4.47 -15.62
C GLY A 408 -5.01 -3.26 -16.40
N PRO A 409 -4.83 -3.16 -17.73
CA PRO A 409 -5.39 -2.03 -18.50
C PRO A 409 -6.93 -1.99 -18.51
N LYS A 410 -7.58 -3.15 -18.47
CA LYS A 410 -9.06 -3.24 -18.43
C LYS A 410 -9.58 -2.73 -17.09
N ASP A 411 -8.96 -3.17 -16.00
CA ASP A 411 -9.29 -2.72 -14.65
C ASP A 411 -9.02 -1.22 -14.47
N LEU A 412 -7.94 -0.70 -15.06
CA LEU A 412 -7.66 0.74 -15.06
C LEU A 412 -8.80 1.51 -15.71
N LYS A 413 -9.27 1.09 -16.89
CA LYS A 413 -10.40 1.76 -17.55
C LYS A 413 -11.62 1.79 -16.63
N GLU A 414 -11.96 0.66 -16.02
CA GLU A 414 -13.08 0.60 -15.08
C GLU A 414 -12.90 1.48 -13.85
N PHE A 415 -11.70 1.51 -13.28
CA PHE A 415 -11.36 2.35 -12.14
C PHE A 415 -11.47 3.84 -12.48
N LEU A 416 -10.93 4.27 -13.62
CA LEU A 416 -11.01 5.65 -14.07
C LEU A 416 -12.45 6.09 -14.36
N LEU A 417 -13.27 5.21 -14.94
CA LEU A 417 -14.72 5.46 -15.12
C LEU A 417 -15.45 5.56 -13.78
N PHE A 418 -15.10 4.70 -12.82
CA PHE A 418 -15.63 4.76 -11.46
C PHE A 418 -15.26 6.07 -10.76
N ALA A 419 -13.98 6.48 -10.81
CA ALA A 419 -13.51 7.73 -10.24
C ALA A 419 -14.21 8.95 -10.87
N LYS A 420 -14.38 8.96 -12.19
CA LYS A 420 -15.11 10.03 -12.91
C LYS A 420 -16.58 10.11 -12.47
N ALA A 421 -17.24 8.96 -12.32
CA ALA A 421 -18.63 8.92 -11.85
C ALA A 421 -18.76 9.39 -10.39
N ALA A 422 -17.82 9.00 -9.52
CA ALA A 422 -17.78 9.44 -8.13
C ALA A 422 -17.61 10.97 -8.00
N GLY A 423 -16.71 11.56 -8.80
CA GLY A 423 -16.50 13.01 -8.84
C GLY A 423 -17.75 13.80 -9.28
N ALA A 424 -18.46 13.32 -10.31
CA ALA A 424 -19.67 13.99 -10.80
C ALA A 424 -20.82 14.05 -9.76
N ILE A 425 -20.89 13.05 -8.87
CA ILE A 425 -21.87 13.00 -7.78
C ILE A 425 -21.54 14.06 -6.70
N GLY A 426 -20.24 14.28 -6.42
CA GLY A 426 -19.78 15.29 -5.45
C GLY A 426 -20.02 16.74 -5.91
N GLU A 427 -19.86 17.03 -7.20
CA GLU A 427 -20.13 18.36 -7.77
C GLU A 427 -21.63 18.71 -7.73
N GLN A 428 -22.51 17.76 -8.01
CA GLN A 428 -23.96 17.98 -7.94
C GLN A 428 -24.46 18.22 -6.50
N ALA A 429 -23.82 17.59 -5.50
CA ALA A 429 -24.16 17.78 -4.09
C ALA A 429 -23.70 19.13 -3.52
N THR A 430 -22.56 19.65 -3.98
CA THR A 430 -22.04 20.96 -3.57
C THR A 430 -22.76 22.13 -4.25
N GLY A 431 -23.20 21.97 -5.50
CA GLY A 431 -24.02 22.95 -6.22
C GLY A 431 -25.45 23.13 -5.69
N GLY A 432 -25.99 22.15 -4.95
CA GLY A 432 -27.34 22.20 -4.37
C GLY A 432 -27.49 23.04 -3.10
N ARG A 433 -26.41 23.64 -2.58
CA ARG A 433 -26.43 24.46 -1.35
C ARG A 433 -26.58 25.97 -1.59
N ALA A 434 -26.74 26.40 -2.84
CA ALA A 434 -26.95 27.79 -3.23
C ALA A 434 -28.31 28.00 -3.89
N VAL A 435 -29.42 27.82 -3.14
CA VAL A 435 -30.72 28.46 -3.38
C VAL A 435 -31.39 28.77 -2.06
#